data_AF-A0A382YUJ1-F1
#
_entry.id   AF-A0A382YUJ1-F1
#
_cell.length_a   1.000
_cell.length_b   1.000
_cell.length_c   1.000
_cell.angle_alpha   90.00
_cell.angle_beta   90.00
_cell.angle_gamma   90.00
#
_symmetry.space_group_name_H-M   'P 1'
#
loop_
_entity.id
_entity.type
_entity.pdbx_description
1 polymer ?
#
loop_
_entity_poly.entity_id
_entity_poly.type
_entity_poly.pdbx_seq_one_letter_code
_entity_poly.pdbx_strand_id
1 'polypeptide(L)'
;SAPVFQGGRLAANLKMNQASLKLAEIMLMQTIINAFAEIEQALFTEESNKKQLIAFQTSAEQAEAAYSLSRERYDSGLVGLISVLDSQQRWFQVRSQVLTAQRAKVNTRLNLILALGGEIQQTS
;
A
#
# COMPACT_ATOMS: atom_id res chain seq x y z
N SER A 1 21.45 -25.84 -52.91
CA SER A 1 21.15 -27.26 -52.59
C SER A 1 20.22 -27.29 -51.38
N ALA A 2 18.94 -27.66 -51.59
CA ALA A 2 18.01 -27.87 -50.49
C ALA A 2 18.27 -29.27 -49.89
N PRO A 3 18.55 -29.42 -48.59
CA PRO A 3 18.84 -30.74 -48.03
C PRO A 3 17.54 -31.54 -47.97
N VAL A 4 17.44 -32.58 -48.80
CA VAL A 4 16.21 -33.37 -49.01
C VAL A 4 15.88 -34.28 -47.80
N PHE A 5 16.87 -34.61 -46.96
CA PHE A 5 16.68 -35.45 -45.77
C PHE A 5 17.37 -34.84 -44.55
N GLN A 6 16.62 -34.15 -43.68
CA GLN A 6 17.10 -33.60 -42.41
C GLN A 6 16.67 -34.43 -41.18
N GLY A 7 16.28 -35.70 -41.35
CA GLY A 7 16.01 -36.62 -40.23
C GLY A 7 15.00 -36.11 -39.19
N GLY A 8 13.99 -35.33 -39.63
CA GLY A 8 13.00 -34.74 -38.73
C GLY A 8 13.43 -33.45 -38.01
N ARG A 9 14.67 -32.96 -38.20
CA ARG A 9 15.19 -31.73 -37.56
C ARG A 9 14.33 -30.49 -37.84
N LEU A 10 13.82 -30.34 -39.06
CA LEU A 10 12.92 -29.22 -39.39
C LEU A 10 11.61 -29.30 -38.59
N ALA A 11 11.03 -30.50 -38.47
CA ALA A 11 9.83 -30.73 -37.68
C ALA A 11 10.09 -30.55 -36.17
N ALA A 12 11.26 -30.97 -35.67
CA ALA A 12 11.67 -30.75 -34.29
C ALA A 12 11.84 -29.24 -33.98
N ASN A 13 12.49 -28.48 -34.87
CA ASN A 13 12.60 -27.02 -34.74
C ASN A 13 11.24 -26.33 -34.79
N LEU A 14 10.33 -26.77 -35.66
CA LEU A 14 8.96 -26.26 -35.69
C LEU A 14 8.23 -26.50 -34.36
N LYS A 15 8.30 -27.73 -33.83
CA LYS A 15 7.72 -28.08 -32.51
C LYS A 15 8.32 -27.25 -31.39
N MET A 16 9.64 -27.02 -31.40
CA MET A 16 10.32 -26.17 -30.42
C MET A 16 9.82 -24.73 -30.49
N ASN A 17 9.73 -24.15 -31.68
CA ASN A 17 9.21 -22.79 -31.87
C ASN A 17 7.73 -22.67 -31.44
N GLN A 18 6.90 -23.67 -31.75
CA GLN A 18 5.50 -23.71 -31.30
C GLN A 18 5.40 -23.77 -29.77
N ALA A 19 6.26 -24.56 -29.11
CA ALA A 19 6.32 -24.63 -27.66
C ALA A 19 6.78 -23.29 -27.05
N SER A 20 7.77 -22.62 -27.63
CA SER A 20 8.23 -21.30 -27.21
C SER A 20 7.15 -20.23 -27.36
N LEU A 21 6.38 -20.25 -28.47
CA LEU A 21 5.24 -19.35 -28.65
C LEU A 21 4.19 -19.58 -27.55
N LYS A 22 3.81 -20.83 -27.31
CA LYS A 22 2.83 -21.18 -26.27
C LYS A 22 3.32 -20.77 -24.87
N LEU A 23 4.61 -20.90 -24.59
CA LEU A 23 5.20 -20.40 -23.35
C LEU A 23 5.04 -18.87 -23.25
N ALA A 24 5.34 -18.13 -24.31
CA ALA A 24 5.20 -16.67 -24.32
C ALA A 24 3.75 -16.23 -24.11
N GLU A 25 2.78 -16.91 -24.72
CA GLU A 25 1.34 -16.66 -24.49
C GLU A 25 0.95 -16.86 -23.02
N ILE A 26 1.42 -17.96 -22.40
CA ILE A 26 1.17 -18.25 -20.98
C ILE A 26 1.82 -17.18 -20.09
N MET A 27 3.06 -16.79 -20.38
CA MET A 27 3.76 -15.75 -19.61
C MET A 27 3.07 -14.38 -19.72
N LEU A 28 2.54 -14.04 -20.90
CA LEU A 28 1.75 -12.83 -21.09
C LEU A 28 0.47 -12.87 -20.23
N MET A 29 -0.29 -13.98 -20.30
CA MET A 29 -1.49 -14.15 -19.48
C MET A 29 -1.18 -14.05 -17.98
N GLN A 30 -0.10 -14.68 -17.52
CA GLN A 30 0.33 -14.60 -16.13
C GLN A 30 0.66 -13.17 -15.71
N THR A 31 1.35 -12.42 -16.57
CA THR A 31 1.71 -11.02 -16.32
C THR A 31 0.46 -10.16 -16.17
N ILE A 32 -0.53 -10.35 -17.04
CA ILE A 32 -1.81 -9.63 -16.99
C ILE A 32 -2.55 -9.95 -15.68
N ILE A 33 -2.67 -11.24 -15.32
CA ILE A 33 -3.35 -11.67 -14.09
C ILE A 33 -2.67 -11.07 -12.85
N ASN A 34 -1.34 -11.08 -12.80
CA ASN A 34 -0.58 -10.49 -11.70
C ASN A 34 -0.84 -8.98 -11.59
N ALA A 35 -0.84 -8.26 -12.71
CA ALA A 35 -1.12 -6.82 -12.72
C ALA A 35 -2.53 -6.51 -12.18
N PHE A 36 -3.55 -7.27 -12.57
CA PHE A 36 -4.90 -7.11 -12.03
C PHE A 36 -4.95 -7.37 -10.52
N ALA A 37 -4.28 -8.43 -10.04
CA ALA A 37 -4.22 -8.74 -8.61
C ALA A 37 -3.51 -7.63 -7.81
N GLU A 38 -2.42 -7.06 -8.34
CA GLU A 38 -1.72 -5.94 -7.71
C GLU A 38 -2.60 -4.68 -7.63
N ILE A 39 -3.35 -4.37 -8.69
CA ILE A 39 -4.30 -3.25 -8.72
C ILE A 39 -5.43 -3.45 -7.69
N GLU A 40 -6.05 -4.63 -7.65
CA GLU A 40 -7.11 -4.95 -6.68
C GLU A 40 -6.59 -4.83 -5.24
N GLN A 41 -5.40 -5.37 -4.96
CA GLN A 41 -4.77 -5.27 -3.66
C GLN A 41 -4.50 -3.81 -3.28
N ALA A 42 -4.01 -2.99 -4.20
CA ALA A 42 -3.75 -1.57 -3.95
C ALA A 42 -5.04 -0.79 -3.67
N LEU A 43 -6.13 -1.05 -4.41
CA LEU A 43 -7.43 -0.43 -4.18
C LEU A 43 -8.01 -0.80 -2.81
N PHE A 44 -7.95 -2.07 -2.43
CA PHE A 44 -8.39 -2.52 -1.11
C PHE A 44 -7.57 -1.86 0.01
N THR A 45 -6.25 -1.79 -0.15
CA THR A 45 -5.37 -1.12 0.82
C THR A 45 -5.67 0.38 0.92
N GLU A 46 -5.98 1.07 -0.18
CA GLU A 46 -6.33 2.51 -0.16
C GLU A 46 -7.61 2.75 0.66
N GLU A 47 -8.64 1.93 0.46
CA GLU A 47 -9.88 2.03 1.23
C GLU A 47 -9.66 1.76 2.72
N SER A 48 -8.88 0.71 3.04
CA SER A 48 -8.51 0.36 4.41
C SER A 48 -7.73 1.50 5.10
N ASN A 49 -6.72 2.05 4.42
CA ASN A 49 -5.92 3.16 4.93
C ASN A 49 -6.76 4.43 5.16
N LYS A 50 -7.74 4.69 4.28
CA LYS A 50 -8.68 5.81 4.46
C LYS A 50 -9.51 5.64 5.73
N LYS A 51 -10.06 4.44 5.98
CA LYS A 51 -10.83 4.14 7.20
C LYS A 51 -9.95 4.27 8.45
N GLN A 52 -8.72 3.75 8.40
CA GLN A 52 -7.77 3.83 9.49
C GLN A 52 -7.35 5.27 9.80
N LEU A 53 -7.12 6.10 8.78
CA LEU A 53 -6.82 7.52 8.95
C LEU A 53 -7.95 8.26 9.66
N ILE A 54 -9.20 8.05 9.24
CA ILE A 54 -10.37 8.67 9.88
C ILE A 54 -10.46 8.25 11.35
N ALA A 55 -10.28 6.96 11.65
CA ALA A 55 -10.32 6.45 13.02
C ALA A 55 -9.24 7.09 13.92
N PHE A 56 -8.00 7.24 13.41
CA PHE A 56 -6.94 7.91 14.17
C PHE A 56 -7.18 9.42 14.31
N GLN A 57 -7.79 10.08 13.33
CA GLN A 57 -8.17 11.49 13.43
C GLN A 57 -9.20 11.69 14.55
N THR A 58 -10.28 10.90 14.55
CA THR A 58 -11.28 10.92 15.63
C THR A 58 -10.64 10.62 16.99
N SER A 59 -9.77 9.61 17.06
CA SER A 59 -9.07 9.27 18.31
C SER A 59 -8.16 10.42 18.81
N ALA A 60 -7.51 11.14 17.89
CA ALA A 60 -6.66 12.28 18.23
C ALA A 60 -7.49 13.44 18.81
N GLU A 61 -8.66 13.73 18.24
CA GLU A 61 -9.61 14.72 18.76
C GLU A 61 -10.10 14.36 20.17
N GLN A 62 -10.45 13.09 20.39
CA GLN A 62 -10.87 12.62 21.72
C GLN A 62 -9.72 12.68 22.74
N ALA A 63 -8.50 12.34 22.34
CA ALA A 63 -7.33 12.43 23.22
C ALA A 63 -6.97 13.88 23.56
N GLU A 64 -7.15 14.82 22.62
CA GLU A 64 -6.99 16.25 22.85
C GLU A 64 -8.01 16.79 23.86
N ALA A 65 -9.28 16.40 23.71
CA ALA A 65 -10.33 16.74 24.66
C ALA A 65 -10.02 16.19 26.07
N ALA A 66 -9.56 14.94 26.16
CA ALA A 66 -9.17 14.32 27.43
C ALA A 66 -7.98 15.03 28.10
N TYR A 67 -6.98 15.46 27.31
CA TYR A 67 -5.86 16.26 27.80
C TYR A 67 -6.28 17.66 28.26
N SER A 68 -7.21 18.29 27.54
CA SER A 68 -7.74 19.60 27.94
C SER A 68 -8.51 19.50 29.27
N LEU A 69 -9.34 18.46 29.42
CA LEU A 69 -10.08 18.20 30.65
C LEU A 69 -9.17 17.85 31.84
N SER A 70 -8.10 17.07 31.61
CA SER A 70 -7.16 16.73 32.68
C SER A 70 -6.43 17.98 33.18
N ARG A 71 -6.08 18.90 32.27
CA ARG A 71 -5.49 20.20 32.59
C ARG A 71 -6.44 21.06 33.42
N GLU A 72 -7.69 21.21 33.01
CA GLU A 72 -8.71 21.96 33.77
C GLU A 72 -8.88 21.41 35.20
N ARG A 73 -8.92 20.08 35.34
CA ARG A 73 -9.02 19.42 36.63
C ARG A 73 -7.76 19.63 37.48
N TYR A 74 -6.58 19.66 36.89
CA TYR A 74 -5.33 19.95 37.59
C TYR A 74 -5.31 21.39 38.09
N ASP A 75 -5.70 22.34 37.24
CA ASP A 75 -5.79 23.76 37.59
C ASP A 75 -6.82 24.00 38.72
N SER A 76 -7.84 23.14 38.79
CA SER A 76 -8.84 23.11 39.87
C SER A 76 -8.43 22.30 41.11
N GLY A 77 -7.23 21.70 41.12
CA GLY A 77 -6.72 20.88 42.23
C GLY A 77 -7.37 19.50 42.39
N LEU A 78 -8.14 19.03 41.40
CA LEU A 78 -8.89 17.77 41.45
C LEU A 78 -8.06 16.55 41.03
N VAL A 79 -6.98 16.75 40.28
CA VAL A 79 -6.05 15.69 39.85
C VAL A 79 -4.60 16.15 39.99
N GLY A 80 -3.67 15.20 40.05
CA GLY A 80 -2.23 15.50 40.06
C GLY A 80 -1.65 15.74 38.68
N LEU A 81 -0.47 16.38 38.62
CA LEU A 81 0.24 16.69 37.37
C LEU A 81 0.51 15.44 36.51
N ILE A 82 0.75 14.28 37.14
CA ILE A 82 0.98 13.01 36.43
C ILE A 82 -0.21 12.67 35.52
N SER A 83 -1.45 12.91 35.94
CA SER A 83 -2.64 12.66 35.11
C SER A 83 -2.67 13.54 33.87
N VAL A 84 -2.16 14.78 33.96
CA VAL A 84 -2.02 15.68 32.81
C VAL A 84 -0.97 15.13 31.85
N LEU A 85 0.20 14.77 32.35
CA LEU A 85 1.30 14.23 31.54
C LEU A 85 0.91 12.93 30.83
N ASP A 86 0.21 12.03 31.51
CA ASP A 86 -0.28 10.78 30.92
C ASP A 86 -1.26 11.05 29.76
N SER A 87 -2.20 11.98 29.95
CA SER A 87 -3.15 12.36 28.90
C SER A 87 -2.48 13.07 27.72
N GLN A 88 -1.47 13.91 28.00
CA GLN A 88 -0.66 14.57 26.98
C GLN A 88 0.15 13.56 26.16
N GLN A 89 0.78 12.59 26.83
CA GLN A 89 1.53 11.53 26.17
C GLN A 89 0.62 10.71 25.25
N ARG A 90 -0.58 10.34 25.72
CA ARG A 90 -1.58 9.64 24.88
C ARG A 90 -1.99 10.46 23.67
N TRP A 91 -2.27 11.76 23.84
CA TRP A 91 -2.60 12.65 22.73
C TRP A 91 -1.49 12.70 21.68
N PHE A 92 -0.22 12.83 22.10
CA PHE A 92 0.91 12.80 21.17
C PHE A 92 1.11 11.45 20.49
N GLN A 93 0.90 10.33 21.18
CA GLN A 93 0.95 9.00 20.58
C GLN A 93 -0.07 8.84 19.45
N VAL A 94 -1.33 9.22 19.69
CA VAL A 94 -2.37 9.10 18.65
C VAL A 94 -2.11 10.08 17.50
N ARG A 95 -1.64 11.30 17.77
CA ARG A 95 -1.25 12.25 16.72
C ARG A 95 -0.11 11.73 15.83
N SER A 96 0.85 10.99 16.40
CA SER A 96 1.89 10.29 15.65
C SER A 96 1.31 9.17 14.76
N GLN A 97 0.27 8.46 15.23
CA GLN A 97 -0.44 7.46 14.44
C GLN A 97 -1.18 8.08 13.25
N VAL A 98 -1.78 9.27 13.41
CA VAL A 98 -2.38 10.02 12.28
C VAL A 98 -1.34 10.29 11.19
N LEU A 99 -0.15 10.78 11.55
CA LEU A 99 0.94 11.05 10.59
C LEU A 99 1.43 9.77 9.89
N THR A 100 1.46 8.66 10.62
CA THR A 100 1.84 7.36 10.06
C THR A 100 0.79 6.86 9.06
N ALA A 101 -0.50 6.99 9.39
CA ALA A 101 -1.60 6.64 8.49
C ALA A 101 -1.66 7.53 7.24
N GLN A 102 -1.36 8.83 7.37
CA GLN A 102 -1.23 9.73 6.23
C GLN A 102 -0.10 9.31 5.29
N ARG A 103 1.07 8.94 5.83
CA ARG A 103 2.19 8.41 5.03
C ARG A 103 1.80 7.10 4.34
N ALA A 104 1.13 6.18 5.04
CA ALA A 104 0.66 4.93 4.46
C ALA A 104 -0.28 5.18 3.26
N LYS A 105 -1.25 6.09 3.41
CA LYS A 105 -2.14 6.50 2.32
C LYS A 105 -1.40 7.06 1.11
N VAL A 106 -0.41 7.94 1.32
CA VAL A 106 0.40 8.48 0.20
C VAL A 106 1.15 7.37 -0.51
N ASN A 107 1.79 6.47 0.23
CA ASN A 107 2.54 5.34 -0.35
C ASN A 107 1.63 4.40 -1.15
N THR A 108 0.45 4.07 -0.62
CA THR A 108 -0.52 3.24 -1.35
C THR A 108 -0.96 3.88 -2.65
N ARG A 109 -1.19 5.19 -2.66
CA ARG A 109 -1.53 5.92 -3.88
C ARG A 109 -0.39 5.93 -4.90
N LEU A 110 0.86 6.06 -4.47
CA LEU A 110 2.03 5.93 -5.35
C LEU A 110 2.14 4.51 -5.93
N ASN A 111 1.93 3.47 -5.11
CA ASN A 111 1.94 2.08 -5.57
C ASN A 111 0.83 1.82 -6.59
N LEU A 112 -0.36 2.38 -6.40
CA LEU A 112 -1.46 2.27 -7.36
C LEU A 112 -1.11 2.92 -8.71
N ILE A 113 -0.44 4.08 -8.69
CA ILE A 113 0.05 4.74 -9.93
C ILE A 113 1.04 3.84 -10.66
N LEU A 114 1.98 3.24 -9.95
CA LEU A 114 2.96 2.31 -10.52
C LEU A 114 2.31 1.03 -11.07
N ALA A 115 1.36 0.43 -10.34
CA ALA A 115 0.64 -0.77 -10.77
C ALA A 115 -0.21 -0.54 -12.03
N LEU A 116 -0.68 0.69 -12.25
CA LEU A 116 -1.39 1.10 -13.47
C LEU A 116 -0.45 1.45 -14.64
N GLY A 117 0.86 1.29 -14.48
CA GLY A 117 1.86 1.60 -15.50
C GLY A 117 2.22 3.07 -15.61
N GLY A 118 1.87 3.90 -14.60
CA GLY A 118 2.28 5.29 -14.53
C GLY A 118 3.73 5.45 -14.07
N GLU A 119 4.43 6.44 -14.63
CA GLU A 119 5.76 6.83 -14.16
C GLU A 119 5.65 7.87 -13.03
N ILE A 120 6.41 7.68 -11.94
CA ILE A 120 6.56 8.72 -10.93
C ILE A 120 7.66 9.66 -11.43
N GLN A 121 7.28 10.83 -11.93
CA GLN A 121 8.23 11.88 -12.30
C GLN A 121 9.00 12.30 -11.04
N GLN A 122 10.28 11.96 -10.98
CA GLN A 122 11.17 12.42 -9.91
C GLN A 122 11.42 13.92 -10.12
N THR A 123 10.58 14.77 -9.53
CA THR A 123 10.92 16.19 -9.38
C THR A 123 12.12 16.29 -8.46
N SER A 124 13.27 16.57 -9.07
CA SER A 124 14.51 17.00 -8.39
C SER A 124 14.38 18.43 -7.89
#